data_AF-A0A8H2XZG2-F1
#
_entry.id   AF-A0A8H2XZG2-F1
#
_cell.length_a   1.000
_cell.length_b   1.000
_cell.length_c   1.000
_cell.angle_alpha   90.00
_cell.angle_beta   90.00
_cell.angle_gamma   90.00
#
_symmetry.space_group_name_H-M   'P 1'
#
loop_
_entity.id
_entity.type
_entity.pdbx_description
1 polymer ?
#
loop_
_entity_poly.entity_id
_entity_poly.type
_entity_poly.pdbx_seq_one_letter_code
_entity_poly.pdbx_strand_id
1 'polypeptide(L)'
;TALPLFSSIAYAATWHTVEWDASKFTALSGDFIIPKLPSPGGTPYVWPALQSSNGVLQAVCDGRNGAWWIGDGFYGTPSLPWGAGFSVKPGDVVHFTFTSSGTNGETWTATLSGPGSATSTFRIPGSTMNRSARPHL
;
A
#
# COMPACT_ATOMS: atom_id res chain seq x y z
N THR A 1 0.45 47.62 -4.52
CA THR A 1 -0.07 46.45 -3.78
C THR A 1 0.87 45.30 -4.04
N ALA A 2 1.59 44.80 -3.03
CA ALA A 2 2.56 43.71 -3.20
C ALA A 2 1.90 42.36 -2.90
N LEU A 3 2.02 41.39 -3.80
CA LEU A 3 1.57 40.01 -3.57
C LEU A 3 2.60 39.26 -2.71
N PRO A 4 2.18 38.49 -1.68
CA PRO A 4 3.10 37.64 -0.94
C PRO A 4 3.50 36.42 -1.77
N LEU A 5 4.81 36.21 -1.94
CA LEU A 5 5.38 34.99 -2.48
C LEU A 5 5.42 33.95 -1.35
N PHE A 6 4.53 32.96 -1.37
CA PHE A 6 4.66 31.79 -0.49
C PHE A 6 5.70 30.86 -1.08
N SER A 7 6.86 30.75 -0.42
CA SER A 7 7.86 29.73 -0.74
C SER A 7 7.43 28.40 -0.13
N SER A 8 6.87 27.51 -0.92
CA SER A 8 6.59 26.13 -0.51
C SER A 8 7.91 25.37 -0.37
N ILE A 9 8.26 24.93 0.84
CA ILE A 9 9.36 23.99 1.02
C ILE A 9 8.88 22.63 0.53
N ALA A 10 9.42 22.17 -0.60
CA ALA A 10 9.22 20.80 -1.07
C ALA A 10 10.28 19.91 -0.41
N TYR A 11 9.85 19.00 0.46
CA TYR A 11 10.72 17.94 0.97
C TYR A 11 10.80 16.83 -0.09
N ALA A 12 12.01 16.47 -0.51
CA ALA A 12 12.22 15.34 -1.40
C ALA A 12 11.89 14.04 -0.66
N ALA A 13 10.89 13.30 -1.12
CA ALA A 13 10.59 11.97 -0.59
C ALA A 13 11.69 10.99 -1.04
N THR A 14 12.37 10.36 -0.09
CA THR A 14 13.32 9.28 -0.37
C THR A 14 12.56 7.96 -0.33
N TRP A 15 12.65 7.17 -1.41
CA TRP A 15 11.96 5.90 -1.53
C TRP A 15 12.98 4.76 -1.55
N HIS A 16 12.66 3.70 -0.82
CA HIS A 16 13.42 2.46 -0.82
C HIS A 16 12.45 1.33 -1.19
N THR A 17 12.72 0.65 -2.30
CA THR A 17 11.88 -0.46 -2.78
C THR A 17 12.72 -1.73 -2.84
N VAL A 18 12.06 -2.85 -2.56
CA VAL A 18 12.55 -4.18 -2.91
C VAL A 18 11.60 -4.69 -3.97
N GLU A 19 12.13 -5.03 -5.14
CA GLU A 19 11.31 -5.32 -6.32
C GLU A 19 11.52 -6.73 -6.83
N TRP A 20 10.42 -7.40 -7.19
CA TRP A 20 10.44 -8.64 -7.96
C TRP A 20 9.46 -8.52 -9.13
N ASP A 21 9.90 -8.99 -10.30
CA ASP A 21 9.10 -9.06 -11.51
C ASP A 21 8.71 -10.51 -11.82
N ALA A 22 7.51 -10.71 -12.34
CA ALA A 22 7.03 -11.98 -12.86
C ALA A 22 6.11 -11.75 -14.06
N SER A 23 5.87 -12.77 -14.89
CA SER A 23 4.88 -12.66 -15.96
C SER A 23 3.47 -12.41 -15.42
N LYS A 24 3.15 -13.01 -14.27
CA LYS A 24 1.94 -12.80 -13.50
C LYS A 24 2.12 -13.30 -12.06
N PHE A 25 1.71 -12.50 -11.09
CA PHE A 25 1.50 -12.95 -9.72
C PHE A 25 0.08 -13.49 -9.56
N THR A 26 -0.05 -14.59 -8.82
CA THR A 26 -1.35 -15.11 -8.36
C THR A 26 -1.53 -14.97 -6.85
N ALA A 27 -0.43 -14.77 -6.12
CA ALA A 27 -0.44 -14.45 -4.71
C ALA A 27 0.82 -13.68 -4.31
N LEU A 28 0.72 -12.91 -3.23
CA LEU A 28 1.84 -12.33 -2.49
C LEU A 28 1.46 -12.33 -1.01
N SER A 29 2.38 -12.77 -0.15
CA SER A 29 2.16 -12.75 1.30
C SER A 29 3.46 -12.53 2.03
N GLY A 30 3.36 -12.09 3.28
CA GLY A 30 4.51 -12.00 4.16
C GLY A 30 4.16 -11.36 5.50
N ASP A 31 5.21 -11.19 6.29
CA ASP A 31 5.15 -10.51 7.58
C ASP A 31 5.67 -9.09 7.43
N PHE A 32 4.88 -8.14 7.92
CA PHE A 32 5.20 -6.73 7.92
C PHE A 32 5.38 -6.26 9.37
N ILE A 33 6.63 -5.97 9.75
CA ILE A 33 6.96 -5.44 11.08
C ILE A 33 6.74 -3.92 11.06
N ILE A 34 5.85 -3.43 11.92
CA ILE A 34 5.52 -2.01 11.96
C ILE A 34 6.73 -1.21 12.44
N PRO A 35 7.22 -0.24 11.64
CA PRO A 35 8.40 0.54 12.00
C PRO A 35 8.07 1.56 13.09
N LYS A 36 9.13 2.15 13.68
CA LYS A 36 8.97 3.38 14.46
C LYS A 36 8.47 4.50 13.55
N LEU A 37 7.62 5.39 14.08
CA LEU A 37 7.25 6.61 13.37
C LEU A 37 8.52 7.44 13.13
N PRO A 38 8.76 7.95 11.91
CA PRO A 38 9.89 8.82 11.67
C PRO A 38 9.69 10.18 12.35
N SER A 39 10.79 10.90 12.51
CA SER A 39 10.78 12.25 13.04
C SER A 39 9.86 13.17 12.21
N PRO A 40 9.20 14.16 12.83
CA PRO A 40 8.30 15.08 12.14
C PRO A 40 8.99 15.77 10.95
N GLY A 41 8.32 15.85 9.80
CA GLY A 41 8.85 16.50 8.60
C GLY A 41 8.48 15.82 7.27
N GLY A 42 7.88 14.63 7.31
CA GLY A 42 7.37 13.93 6.13
C GLY A 42 6.13 13.09 6.43
N THR A 43 5.44 12.66 5.38
CA THR A 43 4.34 11.70 5.45
C THR A 43 4.92 10.29 5.36
N PRO A 44 4.90 9.49 6.44
CA PRO A 44 5.54 8.21 6.41
C PRO A 44 4.57 7.14 5.93
N TYR A 45 5.02 6.39 4.94
CA TYR A 45 4.30 5.22 4.49
C TYR A 45 5.25 4.07 4.26
N VAL A 46 4.79 2.88 4.60
CA VAL A 46 5.44 1.63 4.24
C VAL A 46 4.35 0.66 3.82
N TRP A 47 4.58 -0.06 2.74
CA TRP A 47 3.60 -1.01 2.23
C TRP A 47 4.22 -2.14 1.41
N PRO A 48 3.83 -3.39 1.64
CA PRO A 48 3.91 -4.42 0.63
C PRO A 48 2.82 -4.18 -0.44
N ALA A 49 3.17 -4.45 -1.70
CA ALA A 49 2.26 -4.20 -2.82
C ALA A 49 2.51 -5.11 -4.01
N LEU A 50 1.44 -5.29 -4.80
CA LEU A 50 1.46 -5.80 -6.16
C LEU A 50 1.04 -4.69 -7.12
N GLN A 51 1.83 -4.50 -8.17
CA GLN A 51 1.62 -3.50 -9.19
C GLN A 51 1.21 -4.15 -10.51
N SER A 52 0.33 -3.46 -11.22
CA SER A 52 -0.03 -3.68 -12.62
C SER A 52 0.21 -2.40 -13.42
N SER A 53 -0.05 -2.44 -14.73
CA SER A 53 -0.05 -1.24 -15.58
C SER A 53 -1.05 -0.16 -15.14
N ASN A 54 -2.12 -0.57 -14.45
CA ASN A 54 -3.27 0.31 -14.18
C ASN A 54 -3.37 0.72 -12.71
N GLY A 55 -2.43 0.31 -11.86
CA GLY A 55 -2.43 0.66 -10.45
C GLY A 55 -1.73 -0.36 -9.56
N VAL A 56 -1.90 -0.16 -8.25
CA VAL A 56 -1.20 -0.87 -7.18
C VAL A 56 -2.23 -1.39 -6.16
N LEU A 57 -2.23 -2.70 -5.95
CA LEU A 57 -2.88 -3.36 -4.81
C LEU A 57 -1.89 -3.38 -3.64
N GLN A 58 -2.29 -2.88 -2.48
CA GLN A 58 -1.36 -2.56 -1.40
C GLN A 58 -1.99 -2.70 -0.03
N ALA A 59 -1.16 -3.02 0.97
CA ALA A 59 -1.46 -2.86 2.37
C ALA A 59 -0.66 -1.66 2.88
N VAL A 60 -1.31 -0.51 3.07
CA VAL A 60 -0.63 0.74 3.41
C VAL A 60 -0.67 0.97 4.91
N CYS A 61 0.51 1.04 5.51
CA CYS A 61 0.68 1.58 6.85
C CYS A 61 0.86 3.10 6.74
N ASP A 62 -0.13 3.84 7.21
CA ASP A 62 -0.23 5.30 7.17
C ASP A 62 0.03 5.90 8.54
N GLY A 63 1.06 6.74 8.65
CA GLY A 63 1.49 7.37 9.89
C GLY A 63 1.30 8.89 9.90
N ARG A 64 0.58 9.46 8.91
CA ARG A 64 0.40 10.92 8.76
C ARG A 64 -0.10 11.63 10.01
N ASN A 65 -0.88 10.94 10.83
CA ASN A 65 -1.52 11.50 12.02
C ASN A 65 -0.76 11.22 13.32
N GLY A 66 0.51 10.80 13.25
CA GLY A 66 1.32 10.49 14.44
C GLY A 66 0.95 9.17 15.12
N ALA A 67 0.12 8.35 14.47
CA ALA A 67 -0.20 6.98 14.84
C ALA A 67 -0.32 6.14 13.57
N TRP A 68 0.02 4.85 13.65
CA TRP A 68 -0.05 3.95 12.51
C TRP A 68 -1.45 3.35 12.35
N TRP A 69 -1.99 3.49 11.15
CA TRP A 69 -3.16 2.75 10.67
C TRP A 69 -2.76 1.91 9.47
N ILE A 70 -3.03 0.60 9.49
CA ILE A 70 -2.83 -0.25 8.31
C ILE A 70 -4.17 -0.53 7.64
N GLY A 71 -4.24 -0.34 6.32
CA GLY A 71 -5.42 -0.66 5.53
C GLY A 71 -5.06 -1.18 4.15
N ASP A 72 -5.97 -1.92 3.53
CA ASP A 72 -5.78 -2.47 2.19
C ASP A 72 -6.53 -1.67 1.12
N GLY A 73 -6.00 -1.65 -0.10
CA GLY A 73 -6.62 -0.89 -1.18
C GLY A 73 -5.98 -1.10 -2.53
N PHE A 74 -6.74 -0.78 -3.57
CA PHE A 74 -6.22 -0.63 -4.93
C PHE A 74 -6.26 0.85 -5.35
N TYR A 75 -5.08 1.43 -5.55
CA TYR A 75 -4.93 2.78 -6.07
C TYR A 75 -4.45 2.72 -7.52
N GLY A 76 -5.25 3.26 -8.44
CA GLY A 76 -5.06 3.09 -9.87
C GLY A 76 -5.97 3.97 -10.72
N THR A 77 -6.13 3.60 -11.99
CA THR A 77 -7.02 4.26 -12.94
C THR A 77 -8.04 3.27 -13.52
N PRO A 78 -9.30 3.25 -13.02
CA PRO A 78 -9.79 3.99 -11.85
C PRO A 78 -9.26 3.41 -10.53
N SER A 79 -9.25 4.23 -9.49
CA SER A 79 -9.00 3.76 -8.13
C SER A 79 -10.27 3.13 -7.56
N LEU A 80 -10.12 2.13 -6.70
CA LEU A 80 -11.24 1.56 -5.95
C LEU A 80 -11.34 2.24 -4.57
N PRO A 81 -12.52 2.18 -3.91
CA PRO A 81 -12.61 2.53 -2.50
C PRO A 81 -11.58 1.74 -1.69
N TRP A 82 -10.98 2.40 -0.69
CA TRP A 82 -10.16 1.69 0.29
C TRP A 82 -11.00 0.60 0.98
N GLY A 83 -10.36 -0.52 1.26
CA GLY A 83 -10.97 -1.61 2.00
C GLY A 83 -10.93 -1.36 3.51
N ALA A 84 -10.85 -2.46 4.27
CA ALA A 84 -10.78 -2.44 5.71
C ALA A 84 -9.35 -2.27 6.24
N GLY A 85 -9.24 -2.04 7.55
CA GLY A 85 -7.97 -1.83 8.23
C GLY A 85 -8.12 -1.80 9.75
N PHE A 86 -7.00 -1.62 10.45
CA PHE A 86 -6.97 -1.48 11.90
C PHE A 86 -5.74 -0.70 12.37
N SER A 87 -5.81 -0.20 13.62
CA SER A 87 -4.71 0.50 14.27
C SER A 87 -3.60 -0.49 14.66
N VAL A 88 -2.34 -0.06 14.51
CA VAL A 88 -1.16 -0.85 14.85
C VAL A 88 -0.12 0.00 15.56
N LYS A 89 0.85 -0.65 16.22
CA LYS A 89 1.92 0.00 16.98
C LYS A 89 3.28 -0.45 16.48
N PRO A 90 4.34 0.38 16.64
CA PRO A 90 5.70 -0.04 16.32
C PRO A 90 6.07 -1.36 17.00
N GLY A 91 6.66 -2.28 16.23
CA GLY A 91 7.02 -3.63 16.69
C GLY A 91 5.91 -4.68 16.54
N ASP A 92 4.66 -4.28 16.29
CA ASP A 92 3.63 -5.23 15.90
C ASP A 92 4.03 -5.93 14.60
N VAL A 93 3.60 -7.18 14.44
CA VAL A 93 3.73 -7.93 13.19
C VAL A 93 2.35 -8.04 12.56
N VAL A 94 2.23 -7.56 11.32
CA VAL A 94 1.04 -7.74 10.49
C VAL A 94 1.33 -8.76 9.42
N HIS A 95 0.55 -9.84 9.39
CA HIS A 95 0.56 -10.80 8.31
C HIS A 95 -0.33 -10.29 7.20
N PHE A 96 0.20 -10.13 5.99
CA PHE A 96 -0.60 -9.74 4.83
C PHE A 96 -0.65 -10.89 3.83
N THR A 97 -1.80 -11.04 3.18
CA THR A 97 -1.96 -11.93 2.03
C THR A 97 -2.78 -11.23 0.95
N PHE A 98 -2.33 -11.36 -0.29
CA PHE A 98 -3.07 -11.02 -1.50
C PHE A 98 -3.19 -12.28 -2.33
N THR A 99 -4.40 -12.68 -2.69
CA THR A 99 -4.64 -13.86 -3.52
C THR A 99 -5.60 -13.54 -4.65
N SER A 100 -5.22 -13.91 -5.87
CA SER A 100 -6.05 -13.73 -7.05
C SER A 100 -7.01 -14.91 -7.23
N SER A 101 -8.19 -14.61 -7.74
CA SER A 101 -9.24 -15.56 -8.08
C SER A 101 -10.02 -15.07 -9.31
N GLY A 102 -10.95 -15.88 -9.79
CA GLY A 102 -11.66 -15.63 -11.05
C GLY A 102 -10.91 -16.21 -12.25
N THR A 103 -11.60 -16.34 -13.38
CA THR A 103 -11.09 -17.02 -14.58
C THR A 103 -9.81 -16.38 -15.11
N ASN A 104 -9.65 -15.07 -14.95
CA ASN A 104 -8.47 -14.32 -15.42
C ASN A 104 -7.58 -13.82 -14.27
N GLY A 105 -7.89 -14.14 -13.01
CA GLY A 105 -7.18 -13.64 -11.83
C GLY A 105 -7.47 -12.15 -11.54
N GLU A 106 -8.66 -11.68 -11.91
CA GLU A 106 -9.07 -10.28 -11.78
C GLU A 106 -9.60 -9.93 -10.39
N THR A 107 -10.00 -10.92 -9.57
CA THR A 107 -10.54 -10.66 -8.24
C THR A 107 -9.47 -10.96 -7.20
N TRP A 108 -9.06 -9.95 -6.47
CA TRP A 108 -8.05 -10.05 -5.42
C TRP A 108 -8.68 -9.99 -4.05
N THR A 109 -8.44 -11.01 -3.24
CA THR A 109 -8.74 -10.98 -1.81
C THR A 109 -7.49 -10.52 -1.07
N ALA A 110 -7.62 -9.46 -0.29
CA ALA A 110 -6.61 -8.98 0.63
C ALA A 110 -7.02 -9.33 2.06
N THR A 111 -6.09 -9.89 2.82
CA THR A 111 -6.26 -10.13 4.25
C THR A 111 -5.10 -9.55 5.01
N LEU A 112 -5.41 -8.85 6.10
CA LEU A 112 -4.47 -8.36 7.09
C LEU A 112 -4.81 -9.02 8.43
N SER A 113 -3.82 -9.54 9.14
CA SER A 113 -4.01 -10.11 10.48
C SER A 113 -2.83 -9.85 11.40
N GLY A 114 -3.01 -10.04 12.71
CA GLY A 114 -2.00 -9.80 13.74
C GLY A 114 -2.67 -9.19 14.98
N PRO A 115 -2.36 -7.95 15.38
CA PRO A 115 -3.04 -7.27 16.49
C PRO A 115 -4.51 -6.92 16.19
N GLY A 116 -4.89 -6.93 14.90
CA GLY A 116 -6.25 -6.83 14.41
C GLY A 116 -6.48 -7.76 13.24
N SER A 117 -7.64 -7.65 12.59
CA SER A 117 -7.97 -8.41 11.38
C SER A 117 -8.82 -7.57 10.43
N ALA A 118 -8.54 -7.68 9.13
CA ALA A 118 -9.29 -7.07 8.06
C ALA A 118 -9.25 -7.95 6.81
N THR A 119 -10.35 -8.02 6.08
CA THR A 119 -10.43 -8.70 4.78
C THR A 119 -11.25 -7.87 3.81
N SER A 120 -10.70 -7.68 2.61
CA SER A 120 -11.32 -6.92 1.52
C SER A 120 -11.20 -7.68 0.21
N THR A 121 -12.15 -7.44 -0.70
CA THR A 121 -12.12 -7.98 -2.06
C THR A 121 -12.12 -6.86 -3.07
N PHE A 122 -11.17 -6.88 -3.99
CA PHE A 122 -10.99 -5.90 -5.05
C PHE A 122 -11.13 -6.55 -6.41
N ARG A 123 -12.07 -6.08 -7.22
CA ARG A 123 -12.22 -6.54 -8.61
C ARG A 123 -11.47 -5.59 -9.55
N ILE A 124 -10.42 -6.09 -10.18
CA ILE A 124 -9.45 -5.34 -10.98
C ILE A 124 -9.34 -5.98 -12.37
N PRO A 125 -10.38 -5.84 -13.23
CA PRO A 125 -10.40 -6.44 -14.56
C PRO A 125 -9.33 -5.84 -15.47
N GLY A 126 -8.86 -6.64 -16.44
CA GLY A 126 -7.93 -6.17 -17.48
C GLY A 126 -6.54 -5.75 -16.94
N SER A 127 -6.21 -6.11 -15.70
CA SER A 127 -4.95 -5.76 -15.07
C SER A 127 -4.20 -7.03 -14.68
N THR A 128 -2.96 -7.16 -15.14
CA THR A 128 -2.07 -8.24 -14.72
C THR A 128 -1.10 -7.70 -13.69
N MET A 129 -1.17 -8.22 -12.46
CA MET A 129 -0.17 -7.92 -11.44
C MET A 129 1.13 -8.63 -11.82
N ASN A 130 2.18 -7.87 -12.14
CA ASN A 130 3.42 -8.40 -12.72
C ASN A 130 4.69 -7.88 -12.01
N ARG A 131 4.53 -7.03 -11.00
CA ARG A 131 5.63 -6.53 -10.16
C ARG A 131 5.20 -6.48 -8.71
N SER A 132 6.09 -6.84 -7.78
CA SER A 132 5.91 -6.55 -6.35
C SER A 132 6.85 -5.41 -5.96
N ALA A 133 6.37 -4.17 -5.97
CA ALA A 133 7.02 -2.97 -5.47
C ALA A 133 6.13 -1.75 -5.74
N ARG A 134 6.45 -0.63 -5.09
CA ARG A 134 5.91 0.69 -5.45
C ARG A 134 6.66 1.24 -6.67
N PRO A 135 6.00 1.75 -7.73
CA PRO A 135 6.64 2.60 -8.72
C PRO A 135 6.75 4.05 -8.22
N HIS A 136 7.79 4.75 -8.66
CA HIS A 136 7.85 6.22 -8.64
C HIS A 136 6.49 6.85 -8.97
N LEU A 137 6.01 7.73 -8.08
CA LEU A 137 5.23 8.91 -8.48
C LEU A 137 6.21 10.07 -8.61
#